data_AF-A0A1B8X233-F1
#
_entry.id   AF-A0A1B8X233-F1
#
_cell.length_a   1.000
_cell.length_b   1.000
_cell.length_c   1.000
_cell.angle_alpha   90.00
_cell.angle_beta   90.00
_cell.angle_gamma   90.00
#
_symmetry.space_group_name_H-M   'P 1'
#
loop_
_entity.id
_entity.type
_entity.pdbx_description
1 polymer ?
#
loop_
_entity_poly.entity_id
_entity_poly.type
_entity_poly.pdbx_seq_one_letter_code
_entity_poly.pdbx_strand_id
1 'polypeptide(L)' 'ILKVVQRTEATKTSIVYKANLNFNRADNYLEALIDQGLITKESNRYLITNLGAGYLQKMSDVREVLEAPTC' A
#
# COMPACT_ATOMS: atom_id res chain seq x y z
N ILE A 1 3.99 -0.35 -0.04
CA ILE A 1 3.11 -1.36 -0.69
C ILE A 1 1.82 -0.71 -1.21
N LEU A 2 1.02 -0.02 -0.38
CA LEU A 2 -0.26 0.59 -0.82
C LEU A 2 -0.17 1.43 -2.11
N LYS A 3 0.83 2.31 -2.25
CA LYS A 3 1.05 3.07 -3.50
C LYS A 3 1.33 2.20 -4.74
N VAL A 4 1.88 1.01 -4.55
CA VAL A 4 2.18 0.06 -5.65
C VAL A 4 0.88 -0.58 -6.16
N VAL A 5 0.05 -1.07 -5.25
CA VAL A 5 -1.24 -1.73 -5.57
C VAL A 5 -2.34 -0.74 -5.96
N GLN A 6 -2.21 0.54 -5.61
CA GLN A 6 -3.14 1.59 -6.03
C GLN A 6 -3.13 1.82 -7.55
N ARG A 7 -1.95 1.72 -8.19
CA ARG A 7 -1.79 2.03 -9.61
C ARG A 7 -2.28 0.89 -10.50
N THR A 8 -2.03 -0.34 -10.08
CA THR A 8 -2.38 -1.56 -10.80
C THR A 8 -2.48 -2.71 -9.81
N GLU A 9 -3.29 -3.70 -10.12
CA GLU A 9 -3.17 -5.03 -9.51
C GLU A 9 -1.71 -5.48 -9.56
N ALA A 10 -1.14 -5.94 -8.44
CA ALA A 10 0.28 -6.28 -8.37
C ALA A 10 0.52 -7.68 -7.82
N THR A 11 1.45 -8.41 -8.41
CA THR A 11 1.94 -9.68 -7.84
C THR A 11 2.88 -9.41 -6.67
N LYS A 12 3.07 -10.41 -5.81
CA LYS A 12 4.06 -10.33 -4.71
C LYS A 12 5.45 -9.93 -5.22
N THR A 13 5.89 -10.51 -6.33
CA THR A 13 7.17 -10.20 -6.98
C THR A 13 7.25 -8.73 -7.41
N SER A 14 6.21 -8.21 -8.05
CA SER A 14 6.13 -6.79 -8.44
C SER A 14 6.23 -5.86 -7.21
N ILE A 15 5.59 -6.24 -6.10
CA ILE A 15 5.63 -5.49 -4.84
C ILE A 15 7.03 -5.50 -4.23
N VAL A 16 7.68 -6.66 -4.14
CA VAL A 16 9.05 -6.83 -3.64
C VAL A 16 10.01 -5.90 -4.39
N TYR A 17 9.98 -5.91 -5.72
CA TYR A 17 10.85 -5.06 -6.54
C TYR A 17 10.51 -3.57 -6.44
N LYS A 18 9.24 -3.19 -6.57
CA LYS A 18 8.83 -1.77 -6.58
C LYS A 18 8.92 -1.10 -5.21
N ALA A 19 8.74 -1.86 -4.13
CA ALA A 19 8.81 -1.36 -2.77
C ALA A 19 10.19 -1.56 -2.11
N ASN A 20 11.16 -2.13 -2.85
CA ASN A 20 12.50 -2.47 -2.33
C ASN A 20 12.43 -3.28 -1.02
N LEU A 21 11.61 -4.33 -1.02
CA LEU A 21 11.44 -5.25 0.11
C LEU A 21 12.05 -6.60 -0.23
N ASN A 22 12.44 -7.36 0.78
CA ASN A 22 12.65 -8.80 0.61
C ASN A 22 11.31 -9.55 0.74
N PHE A 23 11.29 -10.82 0.36
CA PHE A 23 10.07 -11.63 0.37
C PHE A 23 9.45 -11.78 1.78
N ASN A 24 10.26 -11.95 2.82
CA ASN A 24 9.78 -12.13 4.20
C ASN A 24 9.10 -10.86 4.72
N ARG A 25 9.71 -9.68 4.50
CA ARG A 25 9.11 -8.40 4.87
C ARG A 25 7.87 -8.11 4.03
N ALA A 26 7.88 -8.47 2.75
CA ALA A 26 6.72 -8.33 1.90
C ALA A 26 5.55 -9.17 2.42
N ASP A 27 5.76 -10.43 2.83
CA ASP A 27 4.69 -11.25 3.42
C ASP A 27 4.09 -10.61 4.67
N ASN A 28 4.93 -10.27 5.65
CA ASN A 28 4.44 -9.68 6.91
C ASN A 28 3.60 -8.40 6.66
N TYR A 29 4.04 -7.55 5.73
CA TYR A 29 3.28 -6.34 5.41
C TYR A 29 2.03 -6.63 4.59
N LEU A 30 2.06 -7.61 3.69
CA LEU A 30 0.88 -7.99 2.91
C LEU A 30 -0.19 -8.60 3.82
N GLU A 31 0.19 -9.48 4.74
CA GLU A 31 -0.72 -10.04 5.76
C GLU A 31 -1.32 -8.93 6.61
N ALA A 32 -0.50 -8.03 7.18
CA ALA A 32 -1.00 -6.92 7.98
C ALA A 32 -1.97 -6.01 7.21
N LEU A 33 -1.69 -5.71 5.94
CA LEU A 33 -2.56 -4.88 5.11
C LEU A 33 -3.88 -5.58 4.72
N ILE A 34 -3.86 -6.91 4.59
CA ILE A 34 -5.06 -7.73 4.36
C ILE A 34 -5.91 -7.78 5.63
N ASP A 35 -5.30 -8.04 6.78
CA ASP A 35 -5.98 -8.10 8.08
C ASP A 35 -6.64 -6.76 8.43
N GLN A 36 -6.00 -5.65 8.06
CA GLN A 36 -6.56 -4.31 8.20
C GLN A 36 -7.61 -3.96 7.13
N GLY A 37 -7.85 -4.82 6.15
CA GLY A 37 -8.81 -4.62 5.07
C GLY A 37 -8.40 -3.54 4.06
N LEU A 38 -7.13 -3.13 4.04
CA LEU A 38 -6.61 -2.09 3.15
C LEU A 38 -6.32 -2.62 1.74
N ILE A 39 -6.00 -3.91 1.62
CA ILE A 39 -5.83 -4.61 0.35
C ILE A 39 -6.57 -5.94 0.40
N THR A 40 -6.90 -6.47 -0.77
CA THR A 40 -7.38 -7.85 -0.94
C THR A 40 -6.41 -8.64 -1.79
N LYS A 41 -6.43 -9.97 -1.64
CA LYS A 41 -5.66 -10.90 -2.47
C LYS A 41 -6.61 -11.72 -3.33
N GLU A 42 -6.49 -11.57 -4.64
CA GLU A 42 -7.23 -12.36 -5.62
C GLU A 42 -6.24 -13.26 -6.37
N SER A 43 -6.30 -14.57 -6.10
CA SER A 43 -5.34 -15.55 -6.60
C SER A 43 -3.88 -15.17 -6.29
N ASN A 44 -3.15 -14.62 -7.26
CA ASN A 44 -1.75 -14.22 -7.13
C ASN A 44 -1.54 -12.70 -7.29
N ARG A 45 -2.62 -11.92 -7.20
CA ARG A 45 -2.59 -10.46 -7.32
C ARG A 45 -3.15 -9.82 -6.05
N TYR A 46 -2.60 -8.65 -5.73
CA TYR A 46 -3.06 -7.81 -4.65
C TYR A 46 -3.70 -6.55 -5.24
N LEU A 47 -4.89 -6.22 -4.73
CA LEU A 47 -5.68 -5.08 -5.15
C LEU A 47 -5.95 -4.19 -3.94
N ILE A 48 -5.97 -2.88 -4.17
CA ILE A 48 -6.36 -1.93 -3.12
C ILE A 48 -7.88 -1.99 -2.91
N THR A 49 -8.33 -1.94 -1.65
CA THR A 49 -9.76 -1.79 -1.34
C THR A 49 -10.16 -0.30 -1.31
N ASN A 50 -11.46 -0.01 -1.25
CA ASN A 50 -11.94 1.36 -1.02
C ASN A 50 -11.40 1.94 0.30
N LEU A 51 -11.27 1.11 1.33
CA LEU A 51 -10.70 1.51 2.63
C LEU A 51 -9.20 1.85 2.49
N GLY A 52 -8.44 1.03 1.75
CA GLY A 52 -7.03 1.30 1.45
C GLY A 52 -6.81 2.58 0.65
N ALA A 53 -7.68 2.85 -0.34
CA ALA A 53 -7.62 4.06 -1.13
C ALA A 53 -7.90 5.31 -0.27
N GLY A 54 -8.94 5.26 0.58
CA GLY A 54 -9.25 6.33 1.51
C GLY A 54 -8.13 6.58 2.54
N TYR A 55 -7.45 5.51 2.99
CA TYR A 55 -6.29 5.63 3.86
C TYR A 55 -5.12 6.37 3.18
N LEU A 56 -4.80 6.03 1.92
CA LEU A 56 -3.76 6.72 1.16
C LEU A 56 -4.06 8.21 0.94
N GLN A 57 -5.33 8.55 0.69
CA GLN A 57 -5.75 9.94 0.55
C GLN A 57 -5.49 10.72 1.82
N LYS A 58 -5.99 10.22 2.97
CA LYS A 58 -5.75 10.85 4.29
C LYS A 58 -4.26 11.02 4.60
N MET A 59 -3.42 10.04 4.26
CA MET A 59 -1.97 10.17 4.44
C MET A 59 -1.35 11.26 3.56
N SER A 60 -1.92 11.50 2.38
CA SER A 60 -1.46 12.55 1.47
C SER A 60 -1.84 13.92 2.02
N ASP A 61 -3.07 14.07 2.53
CA ASP A 61 -3.54 15.29 3.18
C ASP A 61 -2.67 15.64 4.41
N VAL A 62 -2.36 14.65 5.26
CA VAL A 62 -1.49 14.85 6.43
C VAL A 62 -0.08 15.25 6.02
N ARG A 63 0.47 14.62 4.97
CA ARG A 63 1.80 14.97 4.47
C ARG A 63 1.84 16.42 3.99
N GLU A 64 0.81 16.88 3.29
CA GLU A 64 0.73 18.26 2.80
C GLU A 64 0.76 19.27 3.96
N VAL A 65 0.07 18.97 5.07
CA VAL A 65 0.11 19.80 6.29
C VAL A 65 1.49 19.79 6.94
N LEU A 66 2.19 18.66 6.94
CA LEU A 66 3.53 18.53 7.54
C LEU A 66 4.64 19.17 6.69
N GLU A 67 4.45 19.22 5.37
CA GLU A 67 5.39 19.82 4.40
C GLU A 67 5.05 21.29 4.09
N ALA A 68 3.95 21.83 4.66
CA ALA A 68 3.59 23.23 4.53
C ALA A 68 4.68 24.12 5.18
N PRO A 69 5.17 25.16 4.48
CA PRO A 69 6.12 26.08 5.08
C PRO A 69 5.46 26.74 6.28
N THR A 70 6.02 26.53 7.47
CA THR A 70 5.68 27.32 8.66
C THR A 70 5.91 28.79 8.32
N CYS A 71 4.82 29.57 8.35
CA CYS A 71 4.88 31.03 8.24
C CYS A 71 5.71 31.65 9.35
#